data_AF-A0A7W9TCW0-F1
#
_entry.id   AF-A0A7W9TCW0-F1
#
_cell.length_a   1.000
_cell.length_b   1.000
_cell.length_c   1.000
_cell.angle_alpha   90.00
_cell.angle_beta   90.00
_cell.angle_gamma   90.00
#
_symmetry.space_group_name_H-M   'P 1'
#
loop_
_entity.id
_entity.type
_entity.pdbx_description
1 polymer ?
#
loop_
_entity_poly.entity_id
_entity_poly.type
_entity_poly.pdbx_seq_one_letter_code
_entity_poly.pdbx_strand_id
1 'polypeptide(L)'
;MTPALLAFSCLLAVTLSYGGVCAVSPFGDCRRCRGMGHALKTDRKGRIKRGKDCHRCHATGKRIRIGRWLYNRWARIYRAGTD
;
A
#
# COMPACT_ATOMS: atom_id res chain seq x y z
N MET A 1 18.89 33.32 -1.86
CA MET A 1 18.78 31.85 -1.71
C MET A 1 18.62 31.26 -3.10
N THR A 2 19.46 30.30 -3.49
CA THR A 2 19.42 29.75 -4.85
C THR A 2 18.16 28.88 -5.02
N PRO A 3 17.24 29.22 -5.93
CA PRO A 3 15.98 28.47 -6.11
C PRO A 3 16.23 27.00 -6.47
N ALA A 4 17.37 26.69 -7.09
CA ALA A 4 17.81 25.34 -7.37
C ALA A 4 18.02 24.48 -6.11
N LEU A 5 18.74 25.00 -5.10
CA LEU A 5 18.96 24.26 -3.84
C LEU A 5 17.64 24.01 -3.11
N LEU A 6 16.74 24.99 -3.14
CA LEU A 6 15.42 24.87 -2.54
C LEU A 6 14.59 23.80 -3.26
N ALA A 7 14.61 23.77 -4.59
CA ALA A 7 13.95 22.73 -5.39
C ALA A 7 14.47 21.32 -5.07
N PHE A 8 15.80 21.13 -5.01
CA PHE A 8 16.39 19.83 -4.65
C PHE A 8 16.00 19.39 -3.24
N SER A 9 16.01 20.31 -2.27
CA SER A 9 15.62 20.01 -0.89
C SER A 9 14.16 19.56 -0.79
N CYS A 10 13.25 20.21 -1.51
CA CYS A 10 11.84 19.83 -1.58
C CYS A 10 11.66 18.44 -2.20
N LEU A 11 12.36 18.15 -3.31
CA LEU A 11 12.28 16.84 -3.97
C LEU A 11 12.79 15.71 -3.05
N LEU A 12 13.90 15.94 -2.35
CA LEU A 12 14.43 14.98 -1.39
C LEU A 12 13.47 14.78 -0.22
N ALA A 13 12.90 15.85 0.33
CA ALA A 13 11.93 15.75 1.42
C ALA A 13 10.69 14.95 1.01
N VAL A 14 10.15 15.16 -0.20
CA VAL A 14 9.02 14.38 -0.75
C VAL A 14 9.41 12.91 -0.95
N THR A 15 10.60 12.64 -1.47
CA THR A 15 11.06 11.28 -1.73
C THR A 15 11.28 10.50 -0.43
N LEU A 16 11.93 11.13 0.55
CA LEU A 16 12.20 10.54 1.86
C LEU A 16 10.92 10.37 2.68
N SER A 17 10.00 11.34 2.66
CA SER A 17 8.71 11.21 3.33
C SER A 17 7.88 10.08 2.72
N TYR A 18 7.80 9.97 1.39
CA TYR A 18 7.11 8.85 0.75
C TYR A 18 7.74 7.49 1.09
N GLY A 19 9.07 7.42 1.09
CA GLY A 19 9.83 6.25 1.53
C GLY A 19 9.54 5.89 3.00
N GLY A 20 9.54 6.89 3.88
CA GLY A 20 9.22 6.75 5.30
C GLY A 20 7.82 6.22 5.54
N VAL A 21 6.81 6.74 4.84
CA VAL A 21 5.43 6.21 4.95
C VAL A 21 5.35 4.77 4.45
N CYS A 22 6.12 4.39 3.42
CA CYS A 22 6.20 3.00 2.97
C CYS A 22 6.86 2.06 3.99
N ALA A 23 7.77 2.57 4.83
CA ALA A 23 8.42 1.82 5.90
C ALA A 23 7.51 1.65 7.13
N VAL A 24 6.87 2.74 7.57
CA VAL A 24 5.99 2.77 8.75
C VAL A 24 4.64 2.09 8.49
N SER A 25 4.06 2.27 7.30
CA SER A 25 2.77 1.69 6.91
C SER A 25 2.90 0.87 5.62
N PRO A 26 3.46 -0.36 5.71
CA PRO A 26 3.68 -1.20 4.55
C PRO A 26 2.37 -1.72 3.93
N PHE A 27 1.29 -1.73 4.71
CA PHE A 27 -0.02 -2.23 4.29
C PHE A 27 -0.96 -1.06 3.97
N GLY A 28 -1.27 -0.89 2.70
CA GLY A 28 -2.35 -0.02 2.24
C GLY A 28 -3.69 -0.75 2.21
N ASP A 29 -4.79 -0.01 2.23
CA ASP A 29 -6.12 -0.60 2.07
C ASP A 29 -6.33 -1.13 0.65
N CYS A 30 -7.02 -2.26 0.54
CA CYS A 30 -7.41 -2.76 -0.77
C CYS A 30 -8.40 -1.78 -1.40
N ARG A 31 -8.01 -1.16 -2.52
CA ARG A 31 -8.85 -0.19 -3.26
C ARG A 31 -10.24 -0.71 -3.65
N ARG A 32 -10.41 -2.04 -3.76
CA ARG A 32 -11.68 -2.66 -4.17
C ARG A 32 -12.68 -2.80 -3.02
N CYS A 33 -12.24 -3.22 -1.85
CA CYS A 33 -13.09 -3.37 -0.66
C CYS A 33 -12.90 -2.25 0.37
N ARG A 34 -12.08 -1.24 0.07
CA ARG A 34 -11.74 -0.10 0.93
C ARG A 34 -11.38 -0.52 2.37
N GLY A 35 -10.54 -1.55 2.51
CA GLY A 35 -10.11 -2.01 3.83
C GLY A 35 -11.02 -3.05 4.50
N MET A 36 -12.25 -3.27 4.02
CA MET A 36 -13.21 -4.15 4.72
C MET A 36 -12.94 -5.65 4.55
N GLY A 37 -12.18 -6.06 3.53
CA GLY A 37 -11.94 -7.47 3.20
C GLY A 37 -13.08 -8.18 2.47
N HIS A 38 -14.28 -7.59 2.43
CA HIS A 38 -15.45 -8.16 1.76
C HIS A 38 -16.27 -7.08 1.04
N ALA A 39 -17.15 -7.51 0.15
CA ALA A 39 -18.15 -6.63 -0.46
C ALA A 39 -19.30 -6.42 0.53
N LEU A 40 -19.82 -5.20 0.63
CA LEU A 40 -21.06 -4.93 1.36
C LEU A 40 -22.26 -5.18 0.45
N LYS A 41 -23.27 -5.87 0.97
CA LYS A 41 -24.58 -6.02 0.32
C LYS A 41 -25.66 -5.47 1.24
N THR A 42 -26.58 -4.70 0.70
CA THR A 42 -27.81 -4.34 1.37
C THR A 42 -28.85 -5.42 1.15
N ASP A 43 -29.48 -5.86 2.24
CA ASP A 43 -30.63 -6.77 2.19
C ASP A 43 -31.87 -6.02 1.69
N ARG A 44 -32.92 -6.76 1.30
CA ARG A 44 -34.22 -6.21 0.89
C ARG A 44 -34.87 -5.33 1.97
N LYS A 45 -34.50 -5.56 3.24
CA LYS A 45 -34.92 -4.77 4.41
C LYS A 45 -34.00 -3.58 4.73
N GLY A 46 -33.08 -3.22 3.83
CA GLY A 46 -32.16 -2.08 4.01
C GLY A 46 -31.01 -2.30 5.01
N ARG A 47 -30.85 -3.51 5.55
CA ARG A 47 -29.76 -3.84 6.49
C ARG A 47 -28.47 -4.11 5.71
N ILE A 48 -27.35 -3.52 6.16
CA ILE A 48 -26.02 -3.82 5.61
C ILE A 48 -25.59 -5.19 6.11
N LYS A 49 -25.28 -6.10 5.18
CA LYS A 49 -24.75 -7.44 5.46
C LYS A 49 -23.40 -7.61 4.78
N ARG A 50 -22.57 -8.44 5.40
CA ARG A 50 -21.33 -8.94 4.80
C ARG A 50 -21.70 -9.76 3.56
N GLY A 51 -21.26 -9.29 2.41
CA GLY A 51 -21.37 -10.00 1.13
C GLY A 51 -20.16 -10.91 0.91
N LYS A 52 -19.85 -11.18 -0.37
CA LYS A 52 -18.74 -12.06 -0.77
C LYS A 52 -17.40 -11.49 -0.34
N ASP A 53 -16.47 -12.38 0.00
CA ASP A 53 -15.10 -11.99 0.31
C ASP A 53 -14.39 -11.39 -0.91
N CYS A 54 -13.50 -10.44 -0.64
CA CYS A 54 -12.76 -9.77 -1.70
C CYS A 54 -11.65 -10.70 -2.20
N HIS A 55 -11.85 -11.30 -3.38
CA HIS A 55 -10.83 -12.14 -4.04
C HIS A 55 -9.49 -11.43 -4.24
N ARG A 56 -9.49 -10.09 -4.34
CA ARG A 56 -8.27 -9.31 -4.59
C ARG A 56 -7.38 -9.18 -3.34
N CYS A 57 -7.93 -9.22 -2.13
CA CYS A 57 -7.14 -9.20 -0.90
C CYS A 57 -7.27 -10.50 -0.11
N HIS A 58 -7.95 -11.51 -0.66
CA HIS A 58 -8.22 -12.78 0.02
C HIS A 58 -8.77 -12.55 1.43
N ALA A 59 -9.83 -11.74 1.53
CA ALA A 59 -10.49 -11.37 2.80
C ALA A 59 -9.66 -10.58 3.83
N THR A 60 -8.38 -10.27 3.58
CA THR A 60 -7.54 -9.52 4.54
C THR A 60 -7.84 -8.03 4.63
N GLY A 61 -8.46 -7.44 3.59
CA GLY A 61 -8.71 -6.00 3.51
C GLY A 61 -7.48 -5.14 3.21
N LYS A 62 -6.27 -5.69 3.32
CA LYS A 62 -5.00 -4.99 3.16
C LYS A 62 -4.23 -5.49 1.93
N ARG A 63 -3.34 -4.64 1.40
CA ARG A 63 -2.36 -4.98 0.37
C ARG A 63 -1.04 -4.28 0.64
N ILE A 64 0.05 -4.93 0.25
CA ILE A 64 1.40 -4.37 0.37
C ILE A 64 1.54 -3.15 -0.57
N ARG A 65 2.06 -2.02 -0.06
CA ARG A 65 2.39 -0.83 -0.87
C ARG A 65 3.53 -1.13 -1.84
N ILE A 66 3.57 -0.39 -2.95
CA ILE A 66 4.55 -0.57 -4.03
C ILE A 66 6.00 -0.50 -3.51
N GLY A 67 6.31 0.46 -2.62
CA GLY A 67 7.66 0.60 -2.05
C GLY A 67 8.12 -0.66 -1.30
N ARG A 68 7.26 -1.23 -0.44
CA ARG A 68 7.58 -2.47 0.30
C ARG A 68 7.63 -3.67 -0.63
N TRP A 69 6.80 -3.72 -1.67
CA TRP A 69 6.85 -4.77 -2.69
C TRP A 69 8.18 -4.75 -3.47
N LEU A 70 8.65 -3.57 -3.87
CA LEU A 70 9.94 -3.38 -4.55
C LEU A 70 11.10 -3.79 -3.65
N TYR A 71 11.12 -3.34 -2.39
CA TYR A 71 12.16 -3.72 -1.43
C TYR A 71 12.21 -5.24 -1.23
N ASN A 72 11.06 -5.89 -1.02
CA ASN A 72 11.00 -7.34 -0.86
C ASN A 72 11.44 -8.08 -2.13
N ARG A 73 11.19 -7.53 -3.32
CA ARG A 73 11.67 -8.08 -4.60
C ARG A 73 13.18 -7.92 -4.73
N TRP A 74 13.72 -6.74 -4.45
CA TRP A 74 15.15 -6.46 -4.48
C TRP A 74 15.91 -7.33 -3.48
N ALA A 75 15.45 -7.40 -2.23
CA ALA A 75 16.08 -8.20 -1.18
C ALA A 75 16.06 -9.71 -1.49
N ARG A 76 15.08 -10.20 -2.27
CA ARG A 76 15.09 -11.58 -2.77
C ARG A 76 16.16 -11.79 -3.85
N ILE A 77 16.29 -10.85 -4.79
CA ILE A 77 17.29 -10.92 -5.86
C ILE A 77 18.70 -10.81 -5.29
N TYR A 78 18.92 -9.87 -4.37
CA TYR A 78 20.21 -9.67 -3.71
C TYR A 78 20.66 -10.93 -2.96
N ARG A 79 19.79 -11.56 -2.17
CA ARG A 79 20.09 -12.82 -1.49
C ARG A 79 20.40 -13.94 -2.49
N ALA A 80 19.57 -14.10 -3.52
CA ALA A 80 19.79 -15.13 -4.53
C ALA A 80 21.07 -14.95 -5.37
N GLY A 81 21.67 -13.76 -5.40
CA GLY A 81 22.96 -13.51 -6.06
C GLY A 81 24.14 -13.44 -5.10
N THR A 82 23.92 -13.62 -3.79
CA THR A 82 24.97 -13.70 -2.78
C THR A 82 25.20 -15.12 -2.25
N ASP A 83 24.38 -16.07 -2.71
CA ASP A 83 24.61 -17.53 -2.66
C ASP A 83 25.36 -17.98 -3.93
#